data_AF-A0A257JE72-F1
#
_entry.id   AF-A0A257JE72-F1
#
_cell.length_a   1.000
_cell.length_b   1.000
_cell.length_c   1.000
_cell.angle_alpha   90.00
_cell.angle_beta   90.00
_cell.angle_gamma   90.00
#
_symmetry.space_group_name_H-M   'P 1'
#
loop_
_entity.id
_entity.type
_entity.pdbx_description
1 polymer ?
#
loop_
_entity_poly.entity_id
_entity_poly.type
_entity_poly.pdbx_seq_one_letter_code
_entity_poly.pdbx_strand_id
1 'polypeptide(L)'
;YDAKLEGRRKARVEIEFSHDGKNYIAHRDFAGGGYAGRTAGARLTLLEVVKSGVEPVPNAEQILKNILPEEMADHFLFDGEWAEAIVGSNNSRVIGGAVRNILGCELLTRAVGDLRRAEKAFRSKITAKADDQLTQYQRDANVAEKAIETAKEGIKNADTREQAAQLRVQVLDREIGTFQAAKVLHDQRLKAEARLKRLQSEFEQLTAKLTDLTAKMAAPMVSGKACDTANQYIDVEEVKGRLPEPYNKEFIEDLLDRALGICGADLSEATKARETVKSLINKGADKVLRDRLKRITMQ
;
A
#
# COMPACT_ATOMS: atom_id res chain seq x y z
N TYR A 1 45.71 -13.75 -17.60
CA TYR A 1 46.72 -12.86 -18.23
C TYR A 1 47.89 -13.68 -18.78
N ASP A 2 48.22 -14.80 -18.16
CA ASP A 2 49.36 -15.66 -18.52
C ASP A 2 49.24 -16.34 -19.90
N ALA A 3 48.04 -16.81 -20.27
CA ALA A 3 47.80 -17.44 -21.57
C ALA A 3 48.09 -16.51 -22.78
N LYS A 4 47.97 -15.19 -22.61
CA LYS A 4 48.25 -14.19 -23.66
C LYS A 4 49.75 -13.94 -23.81
N LEU A 5 50.51 -14.04 -22.72
CA LEU A 5 51.97 -14.00 -22.70
C LEU A 5 52.58 -15.25 -23.35
N GLU A 6 51.89 -16.40 -23.26
CA GLU A 6 52.28 -17.68 -23.88
C GLU A 6 51.87 -17.81 -25.37
N GLY A 7 51.38 -16.76 -26.01
CA GLY A 7 51.00 -16.78 -27.43
C GLY A 7 49.75 -17.61 -27.76
N ARG A 8 48.97 -18.04 -26.77
CA ARG A 8 47.72 -18.78 -27.00
C ARG A 8 46.64 -17.86 -27.54
N ARG A 9 46.16 -18.20 -28.74
CA ARG A 9 45.16 -17.43 -29.49
C ARG A 9 43.74 -18.00 -29.41
N LYS A 10 43.53 -19.06 -28.63
CA LYS A 10 42.21 -19.68 -28.45
C LYS A 10 41.96 -19.92 -26.97
N ALA A 11 40.73 -19.67 -26.53
CA ALA A 11 40.25 -20.02 -25.20
C ALA A 11 38.85 -20.61 -25.31
N ARG A 12 38.54 -21.60 -24.49
CA ARG A 12 37.21 -22.17 -24.34
C ARG A 12 36.86 -22.12 -22.86
N VAL A 13 35.65 -21.68 -22.54
CA VAL A 13 35.05 -21.80 -21.20
C VAL A 13 33.85 -22.71 -21.33
N GLU A 14 33.76 -23.74 -20.48
CA GLU A 14 32.69 -24.72 -20.47
C GLU A 14 32.10 -24.82 -19.06
N ILE A 15 30.78 -24.87 -18.98
CA ILE A 15 30.02 -24.98 -17.75
C ILE A 15 28.99 -26.08 -17.94
N GLU A 16 29.01 -27.07 -17.07
CA GLU A 16 27.98 -28.10 -16.95
C GLU A 16 27.05 -27.72 -15.80
N PHE A 17 25.73 -27.76 -16.03
CA PHE A 17 24.74 -27.41 -15.02
C PHE A 17 23.44 -28.18 -15.22
N SER A 18 22.66 -28.32 -14.16
CA SER A 18 21.33 -28.96 -14.18
C SER A 18 20.23 -27.93 -13.90
N HIS A 19 19.15 -27.95 -14.69
CA HIS A 19 17.98 -27.11 -14.49
C HIS A 19 16.71 -27.89 -14.85
N ASP A 20 15.66 -27.82 -14.01
CA ASP A 20 14.39 -28.53 -14.20
C ASP A 20 14.53 -30.03 -14.54
N GLY A 21 15.48 -30.70 -13.88
CA GLY A 21 15.73 -32.14 -14.07
C GLY A 21 16.44 -32.50 -15.38
N LYS A 22 16.88 -31.52 -16.16
CA LYS A 22 17.68 -31.68 -17.37
C LYS A 22 19.11 -31.23 -17.14
N ASN A 23 20.06 -31.88 -17.81
CA ASN A 23 21.48 -31.56 -17.73
C ASN A 23 21.91 -30.83 -19.01
N TYR A 24 22.65 -29.75 -18.84
CA TYR A 24 23.09 -28.87 -19.91
C TYR A 24 24.60 -28.67 -19.88
N ILE A 25 25.19 -28.51 -21.06
CA ILE A 25 26.59 -28.12 -21.26
C ILE A 25 26.59 -26.83 -22.07
N ALA A 26 26.99 -25.73 -21.46
CA ALA A 26 27.19 -24.45 -22.13
C ALA A 26 28.69 -24.21 -22.33
N HIS A 27 29.12 -23.95 -23.56
CA HIS A 27 30.49 -23.52 -23.81
C HIS A 27 30.56 -22.27 -24.68
N ARG A 28 31.55 -21.43 -24.39
CA ARG A 28 31.89 -20.25 -25.17
C ARG A 28 33.31 -20.37 -25.70
N ASP A 29 33.43 -20.38 -27.02
CA ASP A 29 34.70 -20.43 -27.73
C ASP A 29 35.15 -19.02 -28.11
N PHE A 30 36.40 -18.68 -27.79
CA PHE A 30 37.05 -17.43 -28.13
C PHE A 30 38.20 -17.70 -29.09
N ALA A 31 38.13 -17.14 -30.30
CA ALA A 31 39.22 -17.13 -31.27
C ALA A 31 39.84 -15.72 -31.33
N GLY A 32 41.07 -15.57 -30.83
CA GLY A 32 41.87 -14.35 -30.91
C GLY A 32 42.50 -14.21 -32.30
N GLY A 33 41.86 -13.46 -33.19
CA GLY A 33 42.33 -13.29 -34.56
C GLY A 33 41.71 -12.12 -35.34
N GLY A 34 41.40 -11.00 -34.69
CA GLY A 34 40.98 -9.76 -35.36
C GLY A 34 42.04 -8.67 -35.22
N TYR A 35 42.50 -8.10 -36.35
CA TYR A 35 43.22 -6.82 -36.35
C TYR A 35 42.28 -5.74 -35.77
N ALA A 36 42.82 -4.87 -34.92
CA ALA A 36 42.11 -3.77 -34.24
C ALA A 36 41.06 -4.18 -33.18
N GLY A 37 41.51 -4.63 -32.01
CA GLY A 37 40.86 -4.38 -30.70
C GLY A 37 39.43 -4.90 -30.45
N ARG A 38 38.77 -5.52 -31.43
CA ARG A 38 37.47 -6.17 -31.27
C ARG A 38 37.66 -7.67 -31.18
N THR A 39 37.22 -8.26 -30.07
CA THR A 39 37.08 -9.69 -29.87
C THR A 39 36.01 -10.23 -30.83
N ALA A 40 36.36 -10.36 -32.10
CA ALA A 40 35.48 -10.85 -33.15
C ALA A 40 35.36 -12.37 -33.03
N GLY A 41 34.24 -12.85 -32.48
CA GLY A 41 33.83 -14.25 -32.58
C GLY A 41 33.88 -15.04 -31.28
N ALA A 42 33.27 -14.54 -30.20
CA ALA A 42 32.85 -15.41 -29.11
C ALA A 42 31.59 -16.18 -29.57
N ARG A 43 31.69 -17.50 -29.76
CA ARG A 43 30.54 -18.34 -30.13
C ARG A 43 30.02 -19.05 -28.89
N LEU A 44 28.75 -18.81 -28.53
CA LEU A 44 28.06 -19.51 -27.46
C LEU A 44 27.28 -20.71 -28.03
N THR A 45 27.49 -21.88 -27.45
CA THR A 45 26.76 -23.10 -27.77
C THR A 45 26.16 -23.66 -26.49
N LEU A 46 24.91 -24.10 -26.55
CA LEU A 46 24.22 -24.82 -25.48
C LEU A 46 23.86 -26.21 -25.98
N LEU A 47 24.13 -27.21 -25.15
CA LEU A 47 23.87 -28.61 -25.43
C LEU A 47 23.04 -29.22 -24.30
N GLU A 48 22.05 -30.06 -24.61
CA GLU A 48 21.27 -30.84 -23.64
C GLU A 48 21.79 -32.28 -23.63
N VAL A 49 22.05 -32.82 -22.45
CA VAL A 49 22.45 -34.23 -22.26
C VAL A 49 21.18 -35.08 -22.20
N VAL A 50 20.99 -35.88 -23.25
CA VAL A 50 19.86 -36.79 -23.43
C VAL A 50 20.33 -38.25 -23.38
N LYS A 51 19.40 -39.19 -23.29
CA LYS A 51 19.75 -40.63 -23.23
C LYS A 51 20.57 -41.13 -24.42
N SER A 52 20.43 -40.49 -25.59
CA SER A 52 21.14 -40.78 -26.83
C SER A 52 22.50 -40.08 -26.95
N GLY A 53 22.92 -39.27 -25.97
CA GLY A 53 24.14 -38.49 -26.00
C GLY A 53 23.87 -37.01 -25.75
N VAL A 54 24.26 -36.15 -26.68
CA VAL A 54 24.22 -34.70 -26.49
C VAL A 54 23.61 -34.03 -27.72
N GLU A 55 22.59 -33.20 -27.52
CA GLU A 55 21.86 -32.52 -28.60
C GLU A 55 22.01 -30.99 -28.50
N PRO A 56 22.26 -30.27 -29.62
CA PRO A 56 22.38 -28.83 -29.62
C PRO A 56 21.03 -28.15 -29.43
N VAL A 57 20.98 -27.17 -28.54
CA VAL A 57 19.76 -26.40 -28.25
C VAL A 57 19.79 -25.09 -29.05
N PRO A 58 18.77 -24.81 -29.90
CA PRO A 58 18.69 -23.54 -30.62
C PRO A 58 18.40 -22.38 -29.65
N ASN A 59 18.76 -21.15 -30.05
CA ASN A 59 18.57 -19.94 -29.24
C ASN A 59 19.19 -20.02 -27.83
N ALA A 60 20.42 -20.57 -27.76
CA ALA A 60 21.20 -20.73 -26.53
C ALA A 60 21.18 -19.49 -25.62
N GLU A 61 21.36 -18.28 -26.17
CA GLU A 61 21.34 -17.03 -25.41
C GLU A 61 20.00 -16.78 -24.72
N GLN A 62 18.88 -16.97 -25.41
CA GLN A 62 17.56 -16.71 -24.86
C GLN A 62 17.20 -17.73 -23.78
N ILE A 63 17.56 -18.99 -23.99
CA ILE A 63 17.33 -20.05 -23.00
C ILE A 63 18.19 -19.80 -21.76
N LEU A 64 19.47 -19.47 -21.92
CA LEU A 64 20.34 -19.13 -20.79
C LEU A 64 19.81 -17.90 -20.03
N LYS A 65 19.31 -16.87 -20.71
CA LYS A 65 18.67 -15.71 -20.06
C LYS A 65 17.39 -16.06 -19.31
N ASN A 66 16.65 -17.07 -19.77
CA ASN A 66 15.47 -17.56 -19.05
C ASN A 66 15.86 -18.39 -17.83
N ILE A 67 16.92 -19.19 -17.92
CA ILE A 67 17.43 -20.03 -16.82
C ILE A 67 18.08 -19.14 -15.74
N LEU A 68 18.91 -18.19 -16.16
CA LEU A 68 19.58 -17.24 -15.29
C LEU A 68 19.62 -15.86 -15.96
N PRO A 69 18.69 -14.96 -15.61
CA PRO A 69 18.70 -13.58 -16.09
C PRO A 69 20.01 -12.88 -15.74
N GLU A 70 20.51 -12.01 -16.64
CA GLU A 70 21.76 -11.26 -16.44
C GLU A 70 21.75 -10.45 -15.13
N GLU A 71 20.59 -9.89 -14.80
CA GLU A 71 20.35 -9.12 -13.56
C GLU A 71 20.51 -9.95 -12.28
N MET A 72 20.38 -11.28 -12.38
CA MET A 72 20.51 -12.21 -11.26
C MET A 72 21.90 -12.86 -11.21
N ALA A 73 22.70 -12.78 -12.27
CA ALA A 73 23.99 -13.46 -12.33
C ALA A 73 24.89 -13.03 -11.16
N ASP A 74 24.92 -11.74 -10.85
CA ASP A 74 25.70 -11.16 -9.74
C ASP A 74 25.23 -11.63 -8.35
N HIS A 75 24.02 -12.19 -8.23
CA HIS A 75 23.48 -12.72 -6.98
C HIS A 75 23.78 -14.21 -6.77
N PHE A 76 23.92 -14.97 -7.86
CA PHE A 76 24.20 -16.41 -7.79
C PHE A 76 25.69 -16.74 -7.97
N LEU A 77 26.44 -15.90 -8.69
CA LEU A 77 27.85 -16.09 -9.01
C LEU A 77 28.68 -15.07 -8.23
N PHE A 78 28.89 -15.33 -6.94
CA PHE A 78 29.72 -14.49 -6.08
C PHE A 78 31.03 -15.19 -5.72
N ASP A 79 32.14 -14.45 -5.79
CA ASP A 79 33.37 -14.83 -5.10
C ASP A 79 33.18 -14.58 -3.59
N GLY A 80 33.73 -15.45 -2.73
CA GLY A 80 33.44 -15.48 -1.29
C GLY A 80 33.60 -14.16 -0.51
N GLU A 81 34.28 -13.15 -1.06
CA GLU A 81 34.37 -11.79 -0.51
C GLU A 81 33.09 -10.94 -0.72
N TRP A 82 32.26 -11.24 -1.72
CA TRP A 82 31.07 -10.45 -2.08
C TRP A 82 29.79 -10.84 -1.33
N ALA A 83 29.81 -11.96 -0.61
CA ALA A 83 28.64 -12.43 0.15
C ALA A 83 28.20 -11.42 1.24
N GLU A 84 29.14 -10.71 1.88
CA GLU A 84 28.83 -9.70 2.89
C GLU A 84 28.13 -8.45 2.31
N ALA A 85 28.41 -8.10 1.05
CA ALA A 85 27.82 -6.94 0.37
C ALA A 85 26.35 -7.17 -0.02
N ILE A 86 25.96 -8.41 -0.30
CA ILE A 86 24.58 -8.78 -0.69
C ILE A 86 23.61 -8.71 0.50
N VAL A 87 24.08 -9.00 1.72
CA VAL A 87 23.27 -9.01 2.97
C VAL A 87 23.08 -7.60 3.55
N GLY A 88 23.79 -6.59 3.05
CA GLY A 88 23.64 -5.20 3.48
C GLY A 88 22.26 -4.61 3.16
N SER A 89 21.68 -3.85 4.09
CA SER A 89 20.33 -3.27 4.00
C SER A 89 20.06 -2.44 2.74
N ASN A 90 21.10 -1.89 2.11
CA ASN A 90 21.02 -1.10 0.87
C ASN A 90 20.71 -1.93 -0.39
N ASN A 91 20.91 -3.26 -0.38
CA ASN A 91 20.72 -4.09 -1.58
C ASN A 91 19.29 -4.67 -1.70
N SER A 92 18.45 -4.48 -0.67
CA SER A 92 17.08 -5.00 -0.61
C SER A 92 16.18 -4.53 -1.77
N ARG A 93 16.38 -3.32 -2.28
CA ARG A 93 15.59 -2.76 -3.40
C ARG A 93 15.98 -3.36 -4.75
N VAL A 94 17.27 -3.64 -4.94
CA VAL A 94 17.82 -4.32 -6.13
C VAL A 94 17.36 -5.77 -6.16
N ILE A 95 17.51 -6.48 -5.02
CA ILE A 95 17.02 -7.84 -4.82
C ILE A 95 15.50 -7.91 -5.05
N GLY A 96 14.73 -6.97 -4.48
CA GLY A 96 13.28 -6.90 -4.67
C GLY A 96 12.87 -6.57 -6.11
N GLY A 97 13.72 -5.92 -6.91
CA GLY A 97 13.51 -5.73 -8.35
C GLY A 97 13.66 -7.06 -9.10
N ALA A 98 14.77 -7.75 -8.87
CA ALA A 98 15.10 -8.99 -9.55
C ALA A 98 14.13 -10.13 -9.17
N VAL A 99 13.71 -10.22 -7.90
CA VAL A 99 12.64 -11.14 -7.46
C VAL A 99 11.30 -10.84 -8.14
N ARG A 100 10.94 -9.56 -8.30
CA ARG A 100 9.71 -9.17 -9.02
C ARG A 100 9.77 -9.55 -10.50
N ASN A 101 10.94 -9.48 -11.11
CA ASN A 101 11.14 -9.93 -12.50
C ASN A 101 10.95 -11.45 -12.62
N ILE A 102 11.52 -12.24 -11.71
CA ILE A 102 11.32 -13.71 -11.66
C ILE A 102 9.84 -14.07 -11.49
N LEU A 103 9.12 -13.35 -10.62
CA LEU A 103 7.69 -13.58 -10.39
C LEU A 103 6.80 -13.11 -11.55
N GLY A 104 7.37 -12.63 -12.66
CA GLY A 104 6.62 -12.18 -13.84
C GLY A 104 5.87 -10.86 -13.63
N CYS A 105 6.20 -10.08 -12.59
CA CYS A 105 5.59 -8.76 -12.38
C CYS A 105 5.94 -7.77 -13.50
N GLU A 106 7.04 -8.02 -14.23
CA GLU A 106 7.40 -7.20 -15.38
C GLU A 106 6.37 -7.33 -16.52
N LEU A 107 5.88 -8.55 -16.79
CA LEU A 107 4.82 -8.78 -17.78
C LEU A 107 3.54 -8.03 -17.39
N LEU A 108 3.16 -8.09 -16.11
CA LEU A 108 2.00 -7.34 -15.60
C LEU A 108 2.19 -5.82 -15.71
N THR A 109 3.39 -5.33 -15.40
CA THR A 109 3.72 -3.90 -15.51
C THR A 109 3.65 -3.43 -16.95
N ARG A 110 4.16 -4.23 -17.90
CA ARG A 110 4.06 -3.95 -19.33
C ARG A 110 2.60 -3.98 -19.81
N ALA A 111 1.82 -4.99 -19.39
CA ALA A 111 0.40 -5.10 -19.73
C ALA A 111 -0.42 -3.90 -19.23
N VAL A 112 -0.15 -3.41 -18.01
CA VAL A 112 -0.76 -2.17 -17.49
C VAL A 112 -0.41 -0.98 -18.38
N GLY A 113 0.85 -0.90 -18.83
CA GLY A 113 1.29 0.13 -19.79
C GLY A 113 0.56 0.05 -21.14
N ASP A 114 0.36 -1.16 -21.67
CA ASP A 114 -0.39 -1.39 -22.91
C ASP A 114 -1.87 -1.03 -22.77
N LEU A 115 -2.51 -1.41 -21.66
CA LEU A 115 -3.90 -1.06 -21.37
C LEU A 115 -4.10 0.45 -21.29
N ARG A 116 -3.18 1.19 -20.64
CA ARG A 116 -3.22 2.66 -20.61
C ARG A 116 -3.09 3.28 -22.00
N ARG A 117 -2.23 2.72 -22.85
CA ARG A 117 -2.10 3.17 -24.25
C ARG A 117 -3.39 2.91 -25.03
N ALA A 118 -3.98 1.73 -24.86
CA ALA A 118 -5.23 1.37 -25.50
C ALA A 118 -6.39 2.27 -25.04
N GLU A 119 -6.52 2.50 -23.72
CA GLU A 119 -7.50 3.42 -23.14
C GLU A 119 -7.39 4.81 -23.78
N LYS A 120 -6.17 5.37 -23.85
CA LYS A 120 -5.93 6.67 -24.46
C LYS A 120 -6.31 6.72 -25.94
N ALA A 121 -6.07 5.64 -26.68
CA ALA A 121 -6.45 5.51 -28.08
C ALA A 121 -7.97 5.39 -28.29
N PHE A 122 -8.68 4.72 -27.38
CA PHE A 122 -10.15 4.68 -27.41
C PHE A 122 -10.74 6.04 -27.03
N ARG A 123 -10.18 6.68 -26.00
CA ARG A 123 -10.63 7.98 -25.53
C ARG A 123 -10.50 9.04 -26.61
N SER A 124 -9.38 9.06 -27.36
CA SER A 124 -9.21 10.00 -28.49
C SER A 124 -10.21 9.77 -29.62
N LYS A 125 -10.56 8.51 -29.93
CA LYS A 125 -11.58 8.18 -30.94
C LYS A 125 -12.99 8.62 -30.52
N ILE A 126 -13.32 8.55 -29.24
CA ILE A 126 -14.61 9.02 -28.70
C ILE A 126 -14.69 10.55 -28.83
N THR A 127 -13.63 11.27 -28.48
CA THR A 127 -13.59 12.74 -28.56
C THR A 127 -13.71 13.24 -30.00
N ALA A 128 -13.20 12.50 -30.99
CA ALA A 128 -13.30 12.87 -32.40
C ALA A 128 -14.75 12.91 -32.94
N LYS A 129 -15.72 12.35 -32.22
CA LYS A 129 -17.15 12.34 -32.59
C LYS A 129 -18.02 13.11 -31.59
N ALA A 130 -17.42 13.82 -30.65
CA ALA A 130 -18.11 14.40 -29.50
C ALA A 130 -18.29 15.92 -29.62
N ASP A 131 -19.22 16.43 -28.83
CA ASP A 131 -19.57 17.85 -28.72
C ASP A 131 -18.42 18.70 -28.16
N ASP A 132 -18.44 20.02 -28.41
CA ASP A 132 -17.33 20.93 -28.08
C ASP A 132 -16.96 20.92 -26.58
N GLN A 133 -17.96 20.79 -25.70
CA GLN A 133 -17.76 20.70 -24.25
C GLN A 133 -16.99 19.43 -23.84
N LEU A 134 -17.29 18.28 -24.46
CA LEU A 134 -16.58 17.03 -24.15
C LEU A 134 -15.12 17.10 -24.64
N THR A 135 -14.90 17.78 -25.77
CA THR A 135 -13.55 18.04 -26.29
C THR A 135 -12.74 18.91 -25.34
N GLN A 136 -13.35 19.92 -24.72
CA GLN A 136 -12.69 20.77 -23.74
C GLN A 136 -12.32 20.02 -22.46
N TYR A 137 -13.27 19.30 -21.84
CA TYR A 137 -12.99 18.49 -20.65
C TYR A 137 -11.90 17.43 -20.91
N GLN A 138 -11.87 16.87 -22.11
CA GLN A 138 -10.84 15.92 -22.49
C GLN A 138 -9.44 16.55 -22.60
N ARG A 139 -9.35 17.79 -23.10
CA ARG A 139 -8.09 18.53 -23.14
C ARG A 139 -7.59 18.82 -21.73
N ASP A 140 -8.46 19.29 -20.85
CA ASP A 140 -8.11 19.59 -19.46
C ASP A 140 -7.64 18.33 -18.70
N ALA A 141 -8.36 17.21 -18.89
CA ALA A 141 -7.95 15.92 -18.34
C ALA A 141 -6.58 15.46 -18.84
N ASN A 142 -6.31 15.60 -20.15
CA ASN A 142 -5.01 15.25 -20.73
C ASN A 142 -3.87 16.15 -20.19
N VAL A 143 -4.13 17.44 -19.94
CA VAL A 143 -3.15 18.36 -19.36
C VAL A 143 -2.85 17.97 -17.91
N ALA A 144 -3.89 17.72 -17.11
CA ALA A 144 -3.74 17.28 -15.73
C ALA A 144 -2.99 15.94 -15.64
N GLU A 145 -3.32 14.97 -16.50
CA GLU A 145 -2.66 13.66 -16.53
C GLU A 145 -1.18 13.78 -16.91
N LYS A 146 -0.85 14.62 -17.89
CA LYS A 146 0.55 14.93 -18.22
C LYS A 146 1.28 15.58 -17.05
N ALA A 147 0.66 16.54 -16.37
CA ALA A 147 1.27 17.20 -15.21
C ALA A 147 1.56 16.19 -14.08
N ILE A 148 0.62 15.27 -13.83
CA ILE A 148 0.80 14.18 -12.85
C ILE A 148 1.96 13.26 -13.25
N GLU A 149 2.04 12.87 -14.52
CA GLU A 149 3.11 11.98 -14.98
C GLU A 149 4.49 12.65 -14.88
N THR A 150 4.61 13.90 -15.32
CA THR A 150 5.84 14.69 -15.17
C THR A 150 6.24 14.84 -13.70
N ALA A 151 5.28 15.08 -12.81
CA ALA A 151 5.54 15.17 -11.37
C ALA A 151 6.03 13.82 -10.81
N LYS A 152 5.43 12.69 -11.21
CA LYS A 152 5.86 11.35 -10.80
C LYS A 152 7.27 11.03 -11.29
N GLU A 153 7.59 11.36 -12.54
CA GLU A 153 8.95 11.20 -13.07
C GLU A 153 9.95 12.10 -12.32
N GLY A 154 9.56 13.34 -12.02
CA GLY A 154 10.34 14.25 -11.18
C GLY A 154 10.65 13.67 -9.80
N ILE A 155 9.65 13.09 -9.12
CA ILE A 155 9.82 12.43 -7.82
C ILE A 155 10.77 11.23 -7.93
N LYS A 156 10.63 10.37 -8.95
CA LYS A 156 11.54 9.23 -9.17
C LYS A 156 12.99 9.69 -9.42
N ASN A 157 13.16 10.74 -10.20
CA ASN A 157 14.48 11.32 -10.47
C ASN A 157 15.08 11.98 -9.22
N ALA A 158 14.25 12.59 -8.37
CA ALA A 158 14.70 13.13 -7.09
C ALA A 158 15.12 12.01 -6.13
N ASP A 159 14.33 10.94 -6.00
CA ASP A 159 14.63 9.78 -5.14
C ASP A 159 15.95 9.10 -5.56
N THR A 160 16.16 8.90 -6.86
CA THR A 160 17.42 8.32 -7.38
C THR A 160 18.63 9.24 -7.13
N ARG A 161 18.48 10.56 -7.30
CA ARG A 161 19.54 11.53 -6.98
C ARG A 161 19.83 11.59 -5.49
N GLU A 162 18.81 11.53 -4.65
CA GLU A 162 18.93 11.50 -3.19
C GLU A 162 19.71 10.27 -2.76
N GLN A 163 19.38 9.09 -3.27
CA GLN A 163 20.10 7.84 -2.99
C GLN A 163 21.57 7.92 -3.42
N ALA A 164 21.84 8.42 -4.63
CA ALA A 164 23.21 8.59 -5.10
C ALA A 164 24.00 9.57 -4.21
N ALA A 165 23.36 10.66 -3.76
CA ALA A 165 23.96 11.61 -2.83
C ALA A 165 24.22 10.97 -1.46
N GLN A 166 23.27 10.20 -0.91
CA GLN A 166 23.42 9.47 0.35
C GLN A 166 24.58 8.46 0.30
N LEU A 167 24.70 7.70 -0.79
CA LEU A 167 25.85 6.80 -0.99
C LEU A 167 27.17 7.56 -1.02
N ARG A 168 27.20 8.72 -1.70
CA ARG A 168 28.39 9.56 -1.76
C ARG A 168 28.77 10.12 -0.39
N VAL A 169 27.78 10.53 0.41
CA VAL A 169 27.99 10.95 1.80
C VAL A 169 28.60 9.81 2.62
N GLN A 170 28.07 8.58 2.50
CA GLN A 170 28.61 7.42 3.22
C GLN A 170 30.07 7.10 2.84
N VAL A 171 30.43 7.22 1.56
CA VAL A 171 31.81 7.02 1.10
C VAL A 171 32.72 8.09 1.70
N LEU A 172 32.33 9.36 1.60
CA LEU A 172 33.10 10.47 2.17
C LEU A 172 33.25 10.37 3.69
N ASP A 173 32.22 9.93 4.40
CA ASP A 173 32.27 9.72 5.84
C ASP A 173 33.26 8.62 6.23
N ARG A 174 33.31 7.52 5.47
CA ARG A 174 34.32 6.47 5.67
C ARG A 174 35.73 7.02 5.44
N GLU A 175 35.92 7.79 4.36
CA GLU A 175 37.20 8.44 4.07
C GLU A 175 37.62 9.36 5.21
N ILE A 176 36.74 10.22 5.71
CA ILE A 176 37.00 11.11 6.86
C ILE A 176 37.42 10.32 8.10
N GLY A 177 36.76 9.19 8.37
CA GLY A 177 37.08 8.31 9.49
C GLY A 177 38.48 7.69 9.43
N THR A 178 39.10 7.61 8.25
CA THR A 178 40.48 7.12 8.10
C THR A 178 41.55 8.15 8.47
N PHE A 179 41.22 9.45 8.43
CA PHE A 179 42.17 10.51 8.79
C PHE A 179 42.25 10.68 10.31
N GLN A 180 43.42 10.40 10.89
CA GLN A 180 43.62 10.45 12.36
C GLN A 180 43.27 11.82 12.98
N ALA A 181 43.53 12.92 12.27
CA ALA A 181 43.22 14.27 12.75
C ALA A 181 41.72 14.56 12.86
N ALA A 182 40.88 13.86 12.09
CA ALA A 182 39.42 14.08 12.05
C ALA A 182 38.62 13.02 12.83
N LYS A 183 39.24 11.89 13.20
CA LYS A 183 38.57 10.73 13.80
C LYS A 183 37.79 11.05 15.08
N VAL A 184 38.39 11.81 16.02
CA VAL A 184 37.73 12.14 17.29
C VAL A 184 36.50 13.02 17.07
N LEU A 185 36.60 14.02 16.20
CA LEU A 185 35.47 14.90 15.86
C LEU A 185 34.38 14.16 15.07
N HIS A 186 34.78 13.26 14.17
CA HIS A 186 33.88 12.40 13.42
C HIS A 186 33.07 11.47 14.34
N ASP A 187 33.74 10.79 15.30
CA ASP A 187 33.07 9.92 16.27
C ASP A 187 32.11 10.71 17.17
N GLN A 188 32.46 11.93 17.56
CA GLN A 188 31.57 12.82 18.30
C GLN A 188 30.35 13.22 17.47
N ARG A 189 30.54 13.55 16.20
CA ARG A 189 29.47 13.87 15.25
C ARG A 189 28.50 12.70 15.10
N LEU A 190 29.01 11.49 14.84
CA LEU A 190 28.19 10.28 14.69
C LEU A 190 27.36 9.98 15.95
N LYS A 191 27.94 10.14 17.14
CA LYS A 191 27.21 9.97 18.41
C LYS A 191 26.09 11.01 18.57
N ALA A 192 26.36 12.26 18.22
CA ALA A 192 25.37 13.33 18.29
C ALA A 192 24.22 13.10 17.28
N GLU A 193 24.55 12.74 16.04
CA GLU A 193 23.59 12.40 14.98
C GLU A 193 22.71 11.21 15.37
N ALA A 194 23.30 10.13 15.91
CA ALA A 194 22.56 8.98 16.39
C ALA A 194 21.60 9.35 17.54
N ARG A 195 22.05 10.19 18.48
CA ARG A 195 21.20 10.70 19.56
C ARG A 195 20.05 11.57 19.04
N LEU A 196 20.33 12.45 18.09
CA LEU A 196 19.34 13.33 17.48
C LEU A 196 18.27 12.51 16.75
N LYS A 197 18.68 11.53 15.93
CA LYS A 197 17.76 10.64 15.22
C LYS A 197 16.86 9.84 16.18
N ARG A 198 17.43 9.36 17.29
CA ARG A 198 16.66 8.68 18.34
C ARG A 198 15.61 9.60 18.96
N LEU A 199 16.01 10.80 19.37
CA LEU A 199 15.10 11.79 19.97
C LEU A 199 14.00 12.22 19.00
N GLN A 200 14.30 12.38 17.72
CA GLN A 200 13.29 12.67 16.69
C GLN A 200 12.26 11.54 16.56
N SER A 201 12.72 10.28 16.50
CA SER A 201 11.80 9.13 16.43
C SER A 201 10.96 9.01 17.70
N GLU A 202 11.54 9.23 18.88
CA GLU A 202 10.81 9.27 20.15
C GLU A 202 9.74 10.38 20.13
N PHE A 203 10.07 11.57 19.64
CA PHE A 203 9.14 12.69 19.50
C PHE A 203 7.98 12.37 18.55
N GLU A 204 8.26 11.80 17.38
CA GLU A 204 7.22 11.39 16.43
C GLU A 204 6.29 10.34 17.03
N GLN A 205 6.83 9.34 17.73
CA GLN A 205 6.04 8.31 18.40
C GLN A 205 5.17 8.89 19.52
N LEU A 206 5.71 9.81 20.33
CA LEU A 206 4.96 10.48 21.38
C LEU A 206 3.85 11.35 20.80
N THR A 207 4.12 12.04 19.69
CA THR A 207 3.12 12.86 18.99
C THR A 207 2.00 11.99 18.43
N ALA A 208 2.34 10.84 17.81
CA ALA A 208 1.35 9.88 17.32
C ALA A 208 0.51 9.27 18.45
N LYS A 209 1.12 8.98 19.61
CA LYS A 209 0.38 8.54 20.80
C LYS A 209 -0.56 9.63 21.31
N LEU A 210 -0.11 10.88 21.31
CA LEU A 210 -0.92 12.01 21.73
C LEU A 210 -2.13 12.20 20.80
N THR A 211 -1.93 12.13 19.48
CA THR A 211 -3.04 12.23 18.51
C THR A 211 -4.03 11.07 18.60
N ASP A 212 -3.55 9.85 18.85
CA ASP A 212 -4.42 8.69 19.08
C ASP A 212 -5.24 8.83 20.38
N LEU A 213 -4.61 9.28 21.47
CA LEU A 213 -5.29 9.54 22.73
C LEU A 213 -6.32 10.66 22.61
N THR A 214 -5.99 11.76 21.92
CA THR A 214 -6.95 12.84 21.72
C THR A 214 -8.10 12.40 20.83
N ALA A 215 -7.86 11.62 19.77
CA ALA A 215 -8.93 11.08 18.94
C ALA A 215 -9.89 10.17 19.74
N LYS A 216 -9.37 9.32 20.62
CA LYS A 216 -10.18 8.44 21.48
C LYS A 216 -10.97 9.21 22.54
N MET A 217 -10.36 10.24 23.12
CA MET A 217 -10.95 11.01 24.24
C MET A 217 -11.79 12.21 23.76
N ALA A 218 -11.75 12.56 22.48
CA ALA A 218 -12.47 13.71 21.92
C ALA A 218 -13.99 13.59 22.11
N ALA A 219 -14.58 12.43 21.78
CA ALA A 219 -16.03 12.24 21.91
C ALA A 219 -16.51 12.30 23.37
N PRO A 220 -15.90 11.58 24.34
CA PRO A 220 -16.27 11.68 25.76
C PRO A 220 -16.06 13.09 26.36
N MET A 221 -15.00 13.81 25.96
CA MET A 221 -14.74 15.16 26.48
C MET A 221 -15.79 16.18 26.03
N VAL A 222 -16.30 16.05 24.80
CA VAL A 222 -17.33 16.95 24.27
C VAL A 222 -18.72 16.53 24.74
N SER A 223 -18.97 15.23 24.93
CA SER A 223 -20.28 14.71 25.30
C SER A 223 -20.70 15.08 26.72
N GLY A 224 -19.78 15.23 27.69
CA GLY A 224 -20.12 15.57 29.07
C GLY A 224 -20.95 16.86 29.18
N LYS A 225 -20.44 17.97 28.62
CA LYS A 225 -21.18 19.25 28.61
C LYS A 225 -22.46 19.21 27.78
N ALA A 226 -22.46 18.45 26.68
CA ALA A 226 -23.64 18.29 25.83
C ALA A 226 -24.74 17.50 26.54
N CYS A 227 -24.39 16.45 27.29
CA CYS A 227 -25.30 15.68 28.11
C CYS A 227 -25.80 16.49 29.30
N ASP A 228 -24.94 17.27 29.97
CA ASP A 228 -25.36 18.12 31.09
C ASP A 228 -26.34 19.22 30.64
N THR A 229 -26.08 19.86 29.50
CA THR A 229 -27.03 20.82 28.91
C THR A 229 -28.32 20.13 28.46
N ALA A 230 -28.24 18.99 27.77
CA ALA A 230 -29.42 18.23 27.40
C ALA A 230 -30.26 17.83 28.62
N ASN A 231 -29.62 17.38 29.70
CA ASN A 231 -30.30 17.02 30.96
C ASN A 231 -30.90 18.23 31.68
N GLN A 232 -30.31 19.42 31.59
CA GLN A 232 -30.91 20.65 32.10
C GLN A 232 -32.17 21.07 31.33
N TYR A 233 -32.26 20.74 30.02
CA TYR A 233 -33.46 20.97 29.21
C TYR A 233 -34.51 19.86 29.35
N ILE A 234 -34.15 18.68 29.86
CA ILE A 234 -35.10 17.66 30.29
C ILE A 234 -35.63 18.11 31.65
N ASP A 235 -36.45 19.15 31.61
CA ASP A 235 -36.90 19.87 32.76
C ASP A 235 -37.94 19.04 33.54
N VAL A 236 -37.71 18.96 34.84
CA VAL A 236 -38.42 18.15 35.84
C VAL A 236 -39.86 18.66 36.08
N GLU A 237 -40.22 19.80 35.47
CA GLU A 237 -41.52 20.46 35.59
C GLU A 237 -42.62 19.88 34.67
N GLU A 238 -42.28 19.24 33.54
CA GLU A 238 -43.31 18.63 32.67
C GLU A 238 -43.85 17.27 33.19
N VAL A 239 -43.12 16.61 34.09
CA VAL A 239 -43.37 15.22 34.48
C VAL A 239 -44.11 15.09 35.83
N LYS A 240 -44.22 16.16 36.63
CA LYS A 240 -44.94 16.10 37.91
C LYS A 240 -46.46 16.07 37.70
N GLY A 241 -47.04 14.87 37.87
CA GLY A 241 -48.49 14.65 37.86
C GLY A 241 -49.09 14.42 36.47
N ARG A 242 -48.28 14.43 35.41
CA ARG A 242 -48.68 14.00 34.08
C ARG A 242 -48.13 12.61 33.82
N LEU A 243 -49.01 11.75 33.36
CA LEU A 243 -48.65 10.41 32.95
C LEU A 243 -47.75 10.61 31.69
N PRO A 244 -46.62 9.93 31.51
CA PRO A 244 -45.68 10.29 30.44
C PRO A 244 -46.31 10.14 29.05
N GLU A 245 -46.36 11.24 28.29
CA GLU A 245 -46.65 11.12 26.86
C GLU A 245 -45.46 10.41 26.19
N PRO A 246 -45.70 9.38 25.37
CA PRO A 246 -46.98 8.97 24.82
C PRO A 246 -47.61 7.75 25.50
N TYR A 247 -48.89 7.86 25.83
CA TYR A 247 -49.67 6.76 26.41
C TYR A 247 -49.79 5.56 25.48
N ASN A 248 -49.81 4.37 26.06
CA ASN A 248 -50.07 3.15 25.30
C ASN A 248 -51.53 3.12 24.85
N LYS A 249 -51.80 3.32 23.55
CA LYS A 249 -53.15 3.21 22.98
C LYS A 249 -53.83 1.88 23.35
N GLU A 250 -53.08 0.77 23.24
CA GLU A 250 -53.56 -0.57 23.59
C GLU A 250 -54.02 -0.63 25.07
N PHE A 251 -53.36 0.10 25.98
CA PHE A 251 -53.73 0.13 27.40
C PHE A 251 -54.98 0.98 27.67
N ILE A 252 -55.15 2.09 26.95
CA ILE A 252 -56.35 2.94 27.09
C ILE A 252 -57.58 2.22 26.50
N GLU A 253 -57.41 1.53 25.37
CA GLU A 253 -58.45 0.70 24.76
C GLU A 253 -58.88 -0.43 25.71
N ASP A 254 -57.94 -1.15 26.32
CA ASP A 254 -58.23 -2.21 27.29
C ASP A 254 -58.99 -1.68 28.53
N LEU A 255 -58.71 -0.44 28.95
CA LEU A 255 -59.39 0.22 30.07
C LEU A 255 -60.86 0.56 29.73
N LEU A 256 -61.11 1.00 28.49
CA LEU A 256 -62.44 1.31 27.99
C LEU A 256 -63.27 0.04 27.76
N ASP A 257 -62.64 -1.05 27.33
CA ASP A 257 -63.30 -2.35 27.11
C ASP A 257 -63.73 -3.00 28.44
N ARG A 258 -62.90 -2.87 29.48
CA ARG A 258 -63.22 -3.36 30.84
C ARG A 258 -64.22 -2.47 31.58
N ALA A 259 -64.56 -1.31 31.04
CA ALA A 259 -65.44 -0.30 31.65
C ALA A 259 -65.06 0.06 33.10
N LEU A 260 -63.77 -0.05 33.46
CA LEU A 260 -63.29 0.18 34.82
C LEU A 260 -61.93 0.88 34.80
N GLY A 261 -61.85 2.05 35.42
CA GLY A 261 -60.62 2.84 35.51
C GLY A 261 -59.60 2.25 36.49
N ILE A 262 -58.33 2.67 36.36
CA ILE A 262 -57.22 2.24 37.24
C ILE A 262 -57.49 2.60 38.71
N CYS A 263 -58.20 3.70 38.95
CA CYS A 263 -58.65 4.13 40.27
C CYS A 263 -59.98 3.49 40.72
N GLY A 264 -60.53 2.54 39.96
CA GLY A 264 -61.82 1.89 40.22
C GLY A 264 -63.05 2.68 39.78
N ALA A 265 -62.87 3.79 39.05
CA ALA A 265 -63.99 4.58 38.52
C ALA A 265 -64.75 3.85 37.42
N ASP A 266 -66.07 3.97 37.40
CA ASP A 266 -66.93 3.39 36.36
C ASP A 266 -66.71 4.10 35.00
N LEU A 267 -66.43 3.32 33.96
CA LEU A 267 -66.24 3.77 32.59
C LEU A 267 -67.31 3.17 31.66
N SER A 268 -68.50 2.86 32.18
CA SER A 268 -69.65 2.44 31.37
C SER A 268 -70.05 3.49 30.31
N GLU A 269 -70.84 3.08 29.32
CA GLU A 269 -71.34 3.99 28.29
C GLU A 269 -72.14 5.16 28.90
N ALA A 270 -71.96 6.36 28.34
CA ALA A 270 -72.51 7.64 28.80
C ALA A 270 -71.90 8.29 30.06
N THR A 271 -70.75 7.81 30.56
CA THR A 271 -70.05 8.44 31.69
C THR A 271 -69.07 9.52 31.23
N LYS A 272 -69.05 10.68 31.89
CA LYS A 272 -68.06 11.77 31.64
C LYS A 272 -66.61 11.27 31.74
N ALA A 273 -66.37 10.28 32.60
CA ALA A 273 -65.07 9.66 32.76
C ALA A 273 -64.61 8.91 31.49
N ARG A 274 -65.53 8.19 30.81
CA ARG A 274 -65.25 7.47 29.55
C ARG A 274 -64.89 8.44 28.42
N GLU A 275 -65.60 9.56 28.29
CA GLU A 275 -65.29 10.59 27.29
C GLU A 275 -63.92 11.22 27.51
N THR A 276 -63.58 11.51 28.77
CA THR A 276 -62.28 12.08 29.14
C THR A 276 -61.14 11.12 28.78
N VAL A 277 -61.27 9.84 29.13
CA VAL A 277 -60.29 8.80 28.80
C VAL A 277 -60.19 8.55 27.29
N LYS A 278 -61.32 8.53 26.56
CA LYS A 278 -61.34 8.39 25.09
C LYS A 278 -60.64 9.54 24.37
N SER A 279 -60.71 10.77 24.92
CA SER A 279 -60.00 11.93 24.36
C SER A 279 -58.46 11.80 24.43
N LEU A 280 -57.95 10.96 25.33
CA LEU A 280 -56.51 10.72 25.51
C LEU A 280 -55.94 9.77 24.44
N ILE A 281 -56.77 8.97 23.76
CA ILE A 281 -56.33 8.09 22.66
C ILE A 281 -55.74 8.91 21.49
N ASN A 282 -56.33 10.07 21.22
CA ASN A 282 -55.86 10.98 20.15
C ASN A 282 -54.49 11.61 20.47
N LYS A 283 -54.04 11.55 21.73
CA LYS A 283 -52.73 12.04 22.19
C LYS A 283 -51.73 10.93 22.47
N GLY A 284 -52.08 9.66 22.25
CA GLY A 284 -51.16 8.53 22.41
C GLY A 284 -50.23 8.36 21.19
N ALA A 285 -48.96 8.04 21.39
CA ALA A 285 -48.06 7.75 20.26
C ALA A 285 -48.19 6.32 19.78
N ASP A 286 -47.93 6.19 18.48
CA ASP A 286 -47.85 4.92 17.80
C ASP A 286 -46.71 4.05 18.32
N LYS A 287 -46.98 2.74 18.30
CA LYS A 287 -46.08 1.64 18.64
C LYS A 287 -44.68 1.80 18.03
N VAL A 288 -44.62 2.30 16.80
CA VAL A 288 -43.39 2.53 16.03
C VAL A 288 -42.45 3.55 16.69
N LEU A 289 -42.99 4.63 17.28
CA LEU A 289 -42.18 5.67 17.93
C LEU A 289 -41.54 5.13 19.23
N ARG A 290 -42.27 4.29 19.98
CA ARG A 290 -41.78 3.67 21.22
C ARG A 290 -40.69 2.64 20.96
N ASP A 291 -40.84 1.82 19.93
CA ASP A 291 -39.81 0.84 19.55
C ASP A 291 -38.50 1.52 19.12
N ARG A 292 -38.58 2.73 18.56
CA ARG A 292 -37.39 3.55 18.24
C ARG A 292 -36.74 4.13 19.49
N LEU A 293 -37.51 4.66 20.43
CA LEU A 293 -36.98 5.23 21.67
C LEU A 293 -36.29 4.17 22.56
N LYS A 294 -36.87 2.96 22.66
CA LYS A 294 -36.26 1.86 23.43
C LYS A 294 -34.90 1.41 22.89
N ARG A 295 -34.68 1.49 21.57
CA ARG A 295 -33.39 1.14 20.95
C ARG A 295 -32.29 2.14 21.29
N ILE A 296 -32.64 3.41 21.55
CA ILE A 296 -31.69 4.47 21.87
C ILE A 296 -31.25 4.40 23.34
N THR A 297 -32.10 3.90 24.24
CA THR A 297 -31.81 3.81 25.69
C THR A 297 -31.09 2.52 26.12
N MET A 298 -30.94 1.53 25.23
CA MET A 298 -30.26 0.26 25.50
C MET A 298 -28.82 0.18 24.92
N GLN A 299 -28.28 1.28 24.40
CA GLN A 299 -26.86 1.42 24.03
C GLN A 299 -26.14 2.30 25.04
#